data_AF-A0A378PIE2-F1
#
_entry.id   AF-A0A378PIE2-F1
#
_cell.length_a   1.000
_cell.length_b   1.000
_cell.length_c   1.000
_cell.angle_alpha   90.00
_cell.angle_beta   90.00
_cell.angle_gamma   90.00
#
_symmetry.space_group_name_H-M   'P 1'
#
loop_
_entity.id
_entity.type
_entity.pdbx_description
1 polymer ?
#
loop_
_entity_poly.entity_id
_entity_poly.type
_entity_poly.pdbx_seq_one_letter_code
_entity_poly.pdbx_strand_id
1 'polypeptide(L)'
;MRADFPDDIIVYKPHPDVEAGLRIVRANNHDLADLVASDVAMPDCLDGCNVVHTISSLTGFEALLRGLEVVFYGVPFYAGFGLTTDVVESDNTAKINALNHRHRVDGLTLPELIYGVIVEYPLYHLPHGHGLAQPEDVIEYMYNQSSFGVSIPWQSRMWQSIKTNAMRLRKFTKQ
;
A
#
# COMPACT_ATOMS: atom_id res chain seq x y z
N MET A 1 10.88 -13.95 -8.82
CA MET A 1 11.53 -12.64 -8.58
C MET A 1 13.04 -12.78 -8.53
N ARG A 2 13.70 -13.21 -7.43
CA ARG A 2 15.19 -13.26 -7.40
C ARG A 2 15.82 -14.06 -8.55
N ALA A 3 15.19 -15.16 -8.95
CA ALA A 3 15.67 -15.94 -10.10
C ALA A 3 15.53 -15.20 -11.44
N ASP A 4 14.56 -14.29 -11.56
CA ASP A 4 14.28 -13.50 -12.78
C ASP A 4 15.13 -12.22 -12.82
N PHE A 5 15.56 -11.73 -11.66
CA PHE A 5 16.35 -10.51 -11.46
C PHE A 5 17.59 -10.82 -10.58
N PRO A 6 18.57 -11.56 -11.10
CA PRO A 6 19.72 -12.00 -10.31
C PRO A 6 20.67 -10.86 -9.93
N ASP A 7 20.82 -9.86 -10.80
CA ASP A 7 21.77 -8.75 -10.62
C ASP A 7 21.15 -7.48 -10.00
N ASP A 8 19.82 -7.47 -9.80
CA ASP A 8 19.10 -6.33 -9.25
C ASP A 8 19.16 -6.29 -7.73
N ILE A 9 19.09 -5.08 -7.17
CA ILE A 9 18.97 -4.87 -5.72
C ILE A 9 17.50 -5.05 -5.31
N ILE A 10 17.22 -6.08 -4.52
CA ILE A 10 15.89 -6.34 -3.98
C ILE A 10 15.78 -5.71 -2.59
N VAL A 11 14.89 -4.73 -2.48
CA VAL A 11 14.50 -4.12 -1.22
C VAL A 11 13.17 -4.71 -0.75
N TYR A 12 13.17 -5.34 0.42
CA TYR A 12 11.94 -5.79 1.06
C TYR A 12 11.44 -4.73 2.04
N LYS A 13 10.20 -4.25 1.86
CA LYS A 13 9.52 -3.36 2.81
C LYS A 13 8.49 -4.15 3.63
N PRO A 14 8.74 -4.40 4.93
CA PRO A 14 7.75 -5.03 5.79
C PRO A 14 6.51 -4.14 5.98
N HIS A 15 5.35 -4.77 6.16
CA HIS A 15 4.11 -4.06 6.46
C HIS A 15 4.22 -3.39 7.84
N PRO A 16 3.70 -2.16 8.04
CA PRO A 16 3.84 -1.44 9.31
C PRO A 16 3.30 -2.23 10.52
N ASP A 17 2.19 -2.96 10.37
CA ASP A 17 1.68 -3.86 11.43
C ASP A 17 2.65 -4.99 11.82
N VAL A 18 3.48 -5.44 10.89
CA VAL A 18 4.53 -6.45 11.14
C VAL A 18 5.65 -5.81 11.94
N GLU A 19 6.11 -4.63 11.52
CA GLU A 19 7.14 -3.85 12.23
C GLU A 19 6.69 -3.50 13.66
N ALA A 20 5.41 -3.14 13.84
CA ALA A 20 4.82 -2.86 15.14
C ALA A 20 4.61 -4.12 16.01
N GLY A 21 4.81 -5.33 15.47
CA GLY A 21 4.59 -6.61 16.15
C GLY A 21 3.12 -6.95 16.39
N LEU A 22 2.22 -6.29 15.64
CA LEU A 22 0.76 -6.46 15.71
C LEU A 22 0.28 -7.63 14.84
N ARG A 23 1.08 -8.04 13.85
CA ARG A 23 0.78 -9.15 12.95
C ARG A 23 1.90 -10.18 12.96
N ILE A 24 1.53 -11.46 13.10
CA ILE A 24 2.47 -12.58 12.95
C ILE A 24 2.62 -12.85 11.45
N VAL A 25 3.85 -12.83 10.96
CA VAL A 25 4.15 -13.16 9.56
C VAL A 25 4.21 -14.67 9.41
N ARG A 26 3.63 -15.20 8.32
CA ARG A 26 3.69 -16.64 7.99
C ARG A 26 5.03 -17.06 7.36
N ALA A 27 5.80 -16.13 6.81
CA ALA A 27 7.08 -16.37 6.16
C ALA A 27 8.04 -15.21 6.47
N ASN A 28 9.23 -15.52 6.98
CA ASN A 28 10.28 -14.53 7.21
C ASN A 28 11.09 -14.38 5.91
N ASN A 29 10.78 -13.38 5.10
CA ASN A 29 11.42 -13.19 3.79
C ASN A 29 12.65 -12.26 3.85
N HIS A 30 13.11 -11.92 5.06
CA HIS A 30 14.23 -11.00 5.24
C HIS A 30 15.51 -11.53 4.60
N ASP A 31 15.70 -12.85 4.56
CA ASP A 31 16.91 -13.49 4.03
C ASP A 31 16.93 -13.59 2.50
N LEU A 32 15.85 -13.20 1.82
CA LEU A 32 15.71 -13.28 0.35
C LEU A 32 15.96 -11.93 -0.34
N ALA A 33 16.07 -10.85 0.44
CA ALA A 33 16.28 -9.49 -0.03
C ALA A 33 17.71 -9.03 0.28
N ASP A 34 18.24 -8.11 -0.53
CA ASP A 34 19.55 -7.50 -0.27
C ASP A 34 19.45 -6.47 0.85
N LEU A 35 18.31 -5.80 0.95
CA LEU A 35 18.02 -4.78 1.94
C LEU A 35 16.60 -4.94 2.50
N VAL A 36 16.45 -4.60 3.77
CA VAL A 36 15.15 -4.52 4.43
C VAL A 36 14.92 -3.06 4.82
N ALA A 37 13.93 -2.43 4.22
CA ALA A 37 13.58 -1.02 4.46
C ALA A 37 12.73 -0.86 5.74
N SER A 38 13.23 -1.34 6.88
CA SER A 38 12.54 -1.19 8.16
C SER A 38 12.49 0.27 8.60
N ASP A 39 11.34 0.72 9.13
CA ASP A 39 11.15 2.08 9.64
C ASP A 39 11.37 3.22 8.62
N VAL A 40 11.35 2.91 7.31
CA VAL A 40 11.39 3.89 6.21
C VAL A 40 9.98 4.21 5.76
N ALA A 41 9.70 5.49 5.47
CA ALA A 41 8.41 5.88 4.93
C ALA A 41 8.22 5.30 3.51
N MET A 42 7.00 4.86 3.20
CA MET A 42 6.70 4.26 1.89
C MET A 42 6.99 5.20 0.71
N PRO A 43 6.64 6.51 0.76
CA PRO A 43 7.00 7.47 -0.29
C PRO A 43 8.49 7.48 -0.61
N ASP A 44 9.35 7.51 0.41
CA ASP A 44 10.80 7.53 0.25
C ASP A 44 11.33 6.24 -0.40
N CYS A 45 10.69 5.10 -0.08
CA CYS A 45 11.01 3.83 -0.74
C CYS A 45 10.66 3.89 -2.23
N LEU A 46 9.49 4.43 -2.57
CA LEU A 46 9.03 4.52 -3.96
C LEU A 46 9.89 5.47 -4.79
N ASP A 47 10.38 6.56 -4.20
CA ASP A 47 11.28 7.51 -4.89
C ASP A 47 12.63 6.89 -5.26
N GLY A 48 13.06 5.84 -4.55
CA GLY A 48 14.29 5.10 -4.81
C GLY A 48 14.13 3.81 -5.62
N CYS A 49 12.92 3.47 -6.07
CA CYS A 49 12.62 2.21 -6.74
C CYS A 49 12.31 2.41 -8.23
N ASN A 50 12.75 1.47 -9.07
CA ASN A 50 12.39 1.45 -10.49
C ASN A 50 11.13 0.64 -10.76
N VAL A 51 10.98 -0.50 -10.09
CA VAL A 51 9.88 -1.44 -10.28
C VAL A 51 9.37 -1.90 -8.91
N VAL A 52 8.05 -1.98 -8.75
CA VAL A 52 7.41 -2.44 -7.52
C VAL A 52 6.79 -3.81 -7.72
N HIS A 53 7.22 -4.78 -6.93
CA HIS A 53 6.65 -6.13 -6.89
C HIS A 53 5.72 -6.28 -5.69
N THR A 54 4.46 -6.66 -5.92
CA THR A 54 3.49 -6.79 -4.82
C THR A 54 2.37 -7.78 -5.14
N ILE A 55 1.66 -8.24 -4.11
CA ILE A 55 0.54 -9.19 -4.27
C ILE A 55 -0.77 -8.40 -4.43
N SER A 56 -1.11 -7.60 -3.41
CA SER A 56 -2.37 -6.85 -3.36
C SER A 56 -2.31 -5.57 -2.51
N SER A 57 -1.11 -5.07 -2.22
CA SER A 57 -0.93 -3.86 -1.39
C SER A 57 -1.44 -2.60 -2.10
N LEU A 58 -1.98 -1.64 -1.35
CA LEU A 58 -2.27 -0.30 -1.87
C LEU A 58 -1.02 0.43 -2.36
N THR A 59 0.17 0.06 -1.87
CA THR A 59 1.45 0.57 -2.38
C THR A 59 1.60 0.37 -3.88
N GLY A 60 1.04 -0.70 -4.46
CA GLY A 60 1.08 -0.90 -5.90
C GLY A 60 0.29 0.16 -6.67
N PHE A 61 -0.82 0.63 -6.11
CA PHE A 61 -1.57 1.76 -6.68
C PHE A 61 -0.78 3.07 -6.54
N GLU A 62 -0.18 3.33 -5.36
CA GLU A 62 0.67 4.51 -5.16
C GLU A 62 1.84 4.55 -6.16
N ALA A 63 2.46 3.40 -6.44
CA ALA A 63 3.52 3.28 -7.44
C ALA A 63 3.02 3.64 -8.86
N LEU A 64 1.82 3.19 -9.25
CA LEU A 64 1.19 3.60 -10.51
C LEU A 64 0.95 5.11 -10.59
N LEU A 65 0.51 5.74 -9.51
CA LEU A 65 0.33 7.20 -9.47
C LEU A 65 1.63 7.96 -9.73
N ARG A 66 2.76 7.37 -9.35
CA ARG A 66 4.12 7.92 -9.57
C ARG A 66 4.70 7.55 -10.95
N GLY A 67 3.96 6.82 -11.78
CA GLY A 67 4.42 6.35 -13.08
C GLY A 67 5.50 5.26 -13.02
N LEU A 68 5.61 4.55 -11.89
CA LEU A 68 6.52 3.42 -11.74
C LEU A 68 5.93 2.17 -12.41
N GLU A 69 6.81 1.29 -12.86
CA GLU A 69 6.41 -0.04 -13.29
C GLU A 69 5.99 -0.88 -12.10
N VAL A 70 4.91 -1.65 -12.25
CA VAL A 70 4.40 -2.47 -11.16
C VAL A 70 4.04 -3.87 -11.63
N VAL A 71 4.62 -4.84 -10.94
CA VAL A 71 4.45 -6.28 -11.18
C VAL A 71 3.57 -6.86 -10.08
N PHE A 72 2.45 -7.48 -10.48
CA PHE A 72 1.47 -8.02 -9.54
C PHE A 72 1.35 -9.53 -9.58
N TYR A 73 1.41 -10.13 -8.40
CA TYR A 73 1.21 -11.56 -8.19
C TYR A 73 -0.21 -11.91 -7.73
N GLY A 74 -1.02 -10.93 -7.33
CA GLY A 74 -2.44 -11.11 -6.98
C GLY A 74 -3.39 -10.61 -8.07
N VAL A 75 -4.63 -10.31 -7.67
CA VAL A 75 -5.66 -9.66 -8.52
C VAL A 75 -6.31 -8.47 -7.78
N PRO A 76 -5.55 -7.47 -7.32
CA PRO A 76 -6.07 -6.27 -6.66
C PRO A 76 -6.97 -5.45 -7.60
N PHE A 77 -7.71 -4.47 -7.08
CA PHE A 77 -8.71 -3.72 -7.85
C PHE A 77 -8.15 -2.98 -9.08
N TYR A 78 -6.85 -2.69 -9.14
CA TYR A 78 -6.20 -1.99 -10.24
C TYR A 78 -5.47 -2.93 -11.23
N ALA A 79 -5.51 -4.25 -11.03
CA ALA A 79 -4.91 -5.25 -11.94
C ALA A 79 -5.87 -5.66 -13.07
N GLY A 80 -5.33 -6.10 -14.21
CA GLY A 80 -6.08 -6.59 -15.37
C GLY A 80 -6.54 -5.52 -16.36
N PHE A 81 -6.07 -4.28 -16.20
CA PHE A 81 -6.49 -3.14 -17.02
C PHE A 81 -5.43 -2.65 -18.03
N GLY A 82 -4.30 -3.35 -18.13
CA GLY A 82 -3.20 -2.98 -19.04
C GLY A 82 -2.23 -1.92 -18.48
N LEU A 83 -2.41 -1.49 -17.24
CA LEU A 83 -1.51 -0.55 -16.54
C LEU A 83 -0.37 -1.25 -15.78
N THR A 84 -0.39 -2.59 -15.77
CA THR A 84 0.42 -3.40 -14.84
C THR A 84 0.93 -4.66 -15.51
N THR A 85 2.04 -5.21 -15.01
CA THR A 85 2.51 -6.54 -15.39
C THR A 85 1.90 -7.58 -14.46
N ASP A 86 0.84 -8.25 -14.93
CA ASP A 86 0.12 -9.25 -14.14
C ASP A 86 0.75 -10.64 -14.33
N VAL A 87 1.43 -11.15 -13.29
CA VAL A 87 2.07 -12.48 -13.31
C VAL A 87 1.01 -13.53 -13.07
N VAL A 88 0.79 -14.46 -14.00
CA VAL A 88 -0.27 -15.48 -13.90
C VAL A 88 0.31 -16.87 -14.06
N GLU A 89 0.01 -17.77 -13.13
CA GLU A 89 0.33 -19.19 -13.26
C GLU A 89 -0.63 -19.85 -14.27
N SER A 90 -0.09 -20.66 -15.19
CA SER A 90 -0.85 -21.23 -16.30
C SER A 90 -2.00 -22.15 -15.87
N ASP A 91 -1.93 -22.72 -14.67
CA ASP A 91 -2.93 -23.60 -14.07
C ASP A 91 -3.93 -22.87 -13.17
N ASN A 92 -3.76 -21.55 -12.97
CA ASN A 92 -4.61 -20.73 -12.11
C ASN A 92 -5.82 -20.16 -12.86
N THR A 93 -6.72 -21.04 -13.29
CA THR A 93 -7.91 -20.69 -14.10
C THR A 93 -8.77 -19.59 -13.47
N ALA A 94 -8.89 -19.56 -12.14
CA ALA A 94 -9.67 -18.54 -11.43
C ALA A 94 -9.07 -17.13 -11.63
N LYS A 95 -7.73 -17.00 -11.52
CA LYS A 95 -7.02 -15.75 -11.76
C LYS A 95 -7.12 -15.32 -13.22
N ILE A 96 -6.92 -16.27 -14.15
CA ILE A 96 -7.06 -16.03 -15.59
C ILE A 96 -8.44 -15.45 -15.91
N ASN A 97 -9.51 -16.09 -15.41
CA ASN A 97 -10.88 -15.61 -15.63
C ASN A 97 -11.10 -14.22 -15.03
N ALA A 98 -10.62 -13.97 -13.81
CA ALA A 98 -10.77 -12.67 -13.16
C ALA A 98 -10.10 -11.52 -13.94
N LEU A 99 -8.93 -11.76 -14.52
CA LEU A 99 -8.24 -10.79 -15.37
C LEU A 99 -8.95 -10.62 -16.72
N ASN A 100 -9.41 -11.72 -17.34
CA ASN A 100 -10.17 -11.67 -18.59
C ASN A 100 -11.47 -10.87 -18.45
N HIS A 101 -12.13 -10.89 -17.29
CA HIS A 101 -13.33 -10.07 -17.04
C HIS A 101 -13.04 -8.57 -16.96
N ARG A 102 -11.79 -8.18 -16.70
CA ARG A 102 -11.36 -6.78 -16.61
C ARG A 102 -10.70 -6.29 -17.89
N HIS A 103 -10.40 -7.21 -18.81
CA HIS A 103 -9.82 -6.90 -20.10
C HIS A 103 -10.74 -5.97 -20.90
N ARG A 104 -10.21 -4.82 -21.28
CA ARG A 104 -10.85 -3.86 -22.19
C ARG A 104 -10.04 -3.80 -23.46
N VAL A 105 -10.71 -3.71 -24.62
CA VAL A 105 -10.04 -3.67 -25.94
C VAL A 105 -9.01 -2.54 -26.00
N ASP A 106 -9.36 -1.37 -25.46
CA ASP A 106 -8.50 -0.18 -25.46
C ASP A 106 -7.69 -0.02 -24.16
N GLY A 107 -7.77 -0.98 -23.23
CA GLY A 107 -7.22 -0.85 -21.88
C GLY A 107 -7.96 0.18 -21.01
N LEU A 108 -7.40 0.48 -19.84
CA LEU A 108 -7.78 1.61 -19.00
C LEU A 108 -6.59 2.55 -18.89
N THR A 109 -6.80 3.85 -19.05
CA THR A 109 -5.74 4.83 -18.79
C THR A 109 -5.58 5.08 -17.29
N LEU A 110 -4.40 5.54 -16.86
CA LEU A 110 -4.15 5.86 -15.46
C LEU A 110 -5.13 6.93 -14.93
N PRO A 111 -5.45 8.03 -15.64
CA PRO A 111 -6.46 9.00 -15.18
C PRO A 111 -7.86 8.40 -15.01
N GLU A 112 -8.29 7.48 -15.89
CA GLU A 112 -9.59 6.82 -15.74
C GLU A 112 -9.63 5.91 -14.51
N LEU A 113 -8.54 5.19 -14.24
CA LEU A 113 -8.41 4.42 -13.01
C LEU A 113 -8.48 5.32 -11.78
N ILE A 114 -7.73 6.43 -11.79
CA ILE A 114 -7.71 7.40 -10.69
C ILE A 114 -9.10 7.96 -10.45
N TYR A 115 -9.80 8.37 -11.50
CA TYR A 115 -11.17 8.88 -11.40
C TYR A 115 -12.09 7.84 -10.75
N GLY A 116 -12.06 6.59 -11.23
CA GLY A 116 -12.87 5.52 -10.65
C GLY A 116 -12.58 5.28 -9.17
N VAL A 117 -11.30 5.31 -8.79
CA VAL A 117 -10.84 4.88 -7.45
C VAL A 117 -10.93 5.99 -6.41
N ILE A 118 -10.62 7.23 -6.80
CA ILE A 118 -10.50 8.37 -5.88
C ILE A 118 -11.72 9.28 -5.97
N VAL A 119 -12.41 9.37 -7.11
CA VAL A 119 -13.51 10.32 -7.31
C VAL A 119 -14.87 9.62 -7.26
N GLU A 120 -15.09 8.62 -8.12
CA GLU A 120 -16.42 8.05 -8.34
C GLU A 120 -16.83 7.02 -7.27
N TYR A 121 -15.93 6.09 -6.92
CA TYR A 121 -16.24 4.99 -6.02
C TYR A 121 -16.39 5.38 -4.53
N PRO A 122 -15.51 6.20 -3.94
CA PRO A 122 -15.54 6.47 -2.49
C PRO A 122 -16.50 7.61 -2.12
N LEU A 123 -17.00 7.55 -0.90
CA LEU A 123 -17.69 8.67 -0.25
C LEU A 123 -16.77 9.28 0.81
N TYR A 124 -16.61 10.60 0.77
CA TYR A 124 -15.79 11.31 1.73
C TYR A 124 -16.64 12.11 2.73
N HIS A 125 -16.09 12.28 3.93
CA HIS A 125 -16.67 13.11 4.98
C HIS A 125 -15.54 13.71 5.81
N LEU A 126 -15.59 15.02 6.05
CA LEU A 126 -14.61 15.71 6.88
C LEU A 126 -15.01 15.67 8.36
N PRO A 127 -14.08 15.53 9.33
CA PRO A 127 -14.42 15.40 10.76
C PRO A 127 -15.32 16.49 11.35
N HIS A 128 -15.31 17.69 10.76
CA HIS A 128 -16.14 18.84 11.15
C HIS A 128 -16.97 19.39 9.99
N GLY A 129 -17.05 18.64 8.88
CA GLY A 129 -17.84 19.01 7.71
C GLY A 129 -19.31 18.70 7.89
N HIS A 130 -20.17 19.39 7.13
CA HIS A 130 -21.57 19.03 7.00
C HIS A 130 -21.79 18.30 5.67
N GLY A 131 -22.32 17.08 5.72
CA GLY A 131 -22.61 16.30 4.52
C GLY A 131 -21.38 15.63 3.92
N LEU A 132 -21.51 15.16 2.67
CA LEU A 132 -20.42 14.51 1.93
C LEU A 132 -19.43 15.56 1.41
N ALA A 133 -18.16 15.20 1.44
CA ALA A 133 -17.06 16.00 0.91
C ALA A 133 -16.63 15.47 -0.47
N GLN A 134 -15.93 16.29 -1.24
CA GLN A 134 -15.21 15.89 -2.44
C GLN A 134 -13.78 15.44 -2.07
N PRO A 135 -13.11 14.61 -2.89
CA PRO A 135 -11.72 14.23 -2.64
C PRO A 135 -10.78 15.44 -2.53
N GLU A 136 -11.02 16.52 -3.28
CA GLU A 136 -10.25 17.76 -3.22
C GLU A 136 -10.33 18.41 -1.83
N ASP A 137 -11.53 18.43 -1.22
CA ASP A 137 -11.73 18.97 0.13
C ASP A 137 -10.93 18.16 1.17
N VAL A 138 -10.87 16.84 0.99
CA VAL A 138 -10.10 15.94 1.86
C VAL A 138 -8.59 16.17 1.71
N ILE A 139 -8.12 16.30 0.47
CA ILE A 139 -6.71 16.57 0.18
C ILE A 139 -6.31 17.91 0.82
N GLU A 140 -7.11 18.96 0.63
CA GLU A 140 -6.85 20.28 1.23
C GLU A 140 -6.84 20.20 2.76
N TYR A 141 -7.81 19.51 3.36
CA TYR A 141 -7.88 19.32 4.81
C TYR A 141 -6.66 18.58 5.37
N MET A 142 -6.17 17.54 4.69
CA MET A 142 -4.97 16.79 5.07
C MET A 142 -3.69 17.62 4.90
N TYR A 143 -3.60 18.37 3.80
CA TYR A 143 -2.44 19.22 3.51
C TYR A 143 -2.29 20.33 4.55
N ASN A 144 -3.40 20.97 4.93
CA ASN A 144 -3.40 22.01 5.97
C ASN A 144 -2.99 21.47 7.34
N GLN A 145 -3.37 20.23 7.69
CA GLN A 145 -2.91 19.57 8.92
C GLN A 145 -1.44 19.17 8.89
N SER A 146 -0.89 18.90 7.70
CA SER A 146 0.51 18.51 7.54
C SER A 146 1.44 19.73 7.52
N SER A 147 0.97 20.85 6.97
CA SER A 147 1.71 22.11 6.82
C SER A 147 1.78 22.91 8.11
N PHE A 148 0.72 22.89 8.92
CA PHE A 148 0.81 23.28 10.32
C PHE A 148 1.29 22.06 11.07
N GLY A 149 2.59 21.94 11.31
CA GLY A 149 3.15 20.83 12.10
C GLY A 149 2.36 20.66 13.39
N VAL A 150 1.37 19.76 13.38
CA VAL A 150 0.64 19.39 14.58
C VAL A 150 1.67 18.65 15.39
N SER A 151 2.32 19.37 16.30
CA SER A 151 2.93 18.77 17.47
C SER A 151 1.83 17.93 18.09
N ILE A 152 1.84 16.63 17.81
CA ILE A 152 1.00 15.67 18.48
C ILE A 152 1.18 15.99 19.97
N PRO A 153 0.13 16.46 20.68
CA PRO A 153 0.27 16.87 22.08
C PRO A 153 1.06 15.79 22.81
N TRP A 154 2.05 16.16 23.63
CA TRP A 154 2.90 15.18 24.30
C TRP A 154 2.08 14.09 25.03
N GLN A 155 0.88 14.46 25.49
CA GLN A 155 -0.12 13.57 26.05
C GLN A 155 -0.61 12.51 25.05
N SER A 156 -0.93 12.82 23.80
CA SER A 156 -1.39 11.82 22.82
C SER A 156 -0.25 10.93 22.32
N ARG A 157 0.98 11.44 22.21
CA ARG A 157 2.19 10.61 22.03
C ARG A 157 2.40 9.66 23.21
N MET A 158 2.24 10.15 24.43
CA MET A 158 2.36 9.35 25.63
C MET A 158 1.21 8.33 25.74
N TRP A 159 -0.02 8.68 25.37
CA TRP A 159 -1.15 7.75 25.33
C TRP A 159 -1.00 6.69 24.25
N GLN A 160 -0.42 7.00 23.09
CA GLN A 160 -0.07 5.99 22.09
C GLN A 160 1.06 5.09 22.58
N SER A 161 2.13 5.63 23.18
CA SER A 161 3.20 4.81 23.78
C SER A 161 2.70 3.97 24.95
N ILE A 162 1.81 4.49 25.81
CA ILE A 162 1.19 3.76 26.92
C ILE A 162 0.25 2.68 26.38
N LYS A 163 -0.57 2.96 25.35
CA LYS A 163 -1.41 1.95 24.70
C LYS A 163 -0.57 0.86 24.05
N THR A 164 0.49 1.21 23.32
CA THR A 164 1.40 0.25 22.69
C THR A 164 2.16 -0.59 23.72
N ASN A 165 2.63 0.02 24.82
CA ASN A 165 3.28 -0.71 25.91
C ASN A 165 2.31 -1.58 26.71
N ALA A 166 1.09 -1.11 26.98
CA ALA A 166 0.03 -1.90 27.62
C ALA A 166 -0.42 -3.07 26.73
N MET A 167 -0.49 -2.88 25.42
CA MET A 167 -0.76 -3.95 24.45
C MET A 167 0.38 -4.97 24.38
N ARG A 168 1.64 -4.54 24.48
CA ARG A 168 2.81 -5.44 24.60
C ARG A 168 2.81 -6.22 25.92
N LEU A 169 2.49 -5.58 27.05
CA LEU A 169 2.42 -6.22 28.37
C LEU A 169 1.27 -7.23 28.49
N ARG A 170 0.15 -7.02 27.80
CA ARG A 170 -0.97 -7.96 27.75
C ARG A 170 -0.65 -9.29 27.05
N LYS A 171 0.44 -9.37 26.28
CA LYS A 171 0.98 -10.65 25.75
C LYS A 171 1.72 -11.48 26.82
N PHE A 172 2.23 -10.87 27.89
CA PHE A 172 2.96 -11.57 28.96
C PHE A 172 2.07 -12.11 30.08
N THR A 173 0.81 -11.68 30.17
CA THR A 173 -0.15 -12.12 31.19
C THR A 173 -1.14 -13.18 30.71
N LYS A 174 -0.95 -13.74 29.50
CA LYS A 174 -1.68 -14.89 28.96
C LYS A 174 -0.73 -16.05 28.63
N GLN A 175 0.05 -16.49 29.61
CA GLN A 175 0.58 -17.86 29.68
C GLN A 175 -0.18 -18.63 30.74
#